data_AF-A0A661J9H0-F1
#
_entry.id   AF-A0A661J9H0-F1
#
_cell.length_a   1.000
_cell.length_b   1.000
_cell.length_c   1.000
_cell.angle_alpha   90.00
_cell.angle_beta   90.00
_cell.angle_gamma   90.00
#
_symmetry.space_group_name_H-M   'P 1'
#
loop_
_entity.id
_entity.type
_entity.pdbx_description
1 polymer ?
#
loop_
_entity_poly.entity_id
_entity_poly.type
_entity_poly.pdbx_seq_one_letter_code
_entity_poly.pdbx_strand_id
1 'polypeptide(L)' 'GSRAACPIWVDFMKEVLKDKPVEDFPVPEGIVFVRIDPKTGLLARPGEPGLFECFRSGTEPHRYSEESPSEVLFQGE' A
#
# COMPACT_ATOMS: atom_id res chain seq x y z
N GLY A 1 16.19 -18.80 -1.76
CA GLY A 1 15.09 -18.21 -0.98
C GLY A 1 13.75 -18.75 -1.42
N SER A 2 13.13 -18.12 -2.42
CA SER A 2 11.74 -18.40 -2.83
C SER A 2 11.46 -19.84 -3.29
N ARG A 3 12.38 -20.49 -4.01
CA ARG A 3 12.13 -21.82 -4.58
C ARG A 3 12.30 -22.99 -3.60
N ALA A 4 13.21 -22.86 -2.63
CA ALA A 4 13.56 -23.95 -1.72
C ALA A 4 13.07 -23.71 -0.29
N ALA A 5 13.28 -22.51 0.27
CA ALA A 5 12.94 -22.22 1.65
C ALA A 5 11.46 -21.84 1.83
N CYS A 6 10.87 -21.12 0.87
CA CYS A 6 9.48 -20.67 0.98
C CYS A 6 8.47 -21.84 1.07
N PRO A 7 8.55 -22.90 0.23
CA PRO A 7 7.64 -24.04 0.34
C PRO A 7 7.73 -24.72 1.71
N ILE A 8 8.95 -24.91 2.23
CA ILE A 8 9.18 -25.51 3.56
C ILE A 8 8.51 -24.67 4.65
N TRP A 9 8.66 -23.34 4.62
CA TRP A 9 8.03 -22.45 5.60
C TRP A 9 6.50 -22.49 5.52
N VAL A 10 5.95 -22.48 4.29
CA VAL A 10 4.50 -22.55 4.08
C VAL A 10 3.93 -23.86 4.62
N ASP A 11 4.55 -25.00 4.31
CA ASP A 11 4.10 -26.32 4.77
C ASP A 11 4.13 -26.42 6.29
N PHE A 12 5.20 -25.91 6.92
CA PHE A 12 5.33 -25.88 8.38
C PHE A 12 4.28 -24.97 9.04
N MET A 13 4.15 -23.72 8.59
CA MET A 13 3.28 -22.75 9.24
C MET A 13 1.79 -23.08 9.06
N LYS A 14 1.40 -23.73 7.95
CA LYS A 14 0.04 -24.25 7.78
C LYS A 14 -0.37 -25.19 8.90
N GLU A 15 0.50 -26.12 9.28
CA GLU A 15 0.21 -27.07 10.37
C GLU A 15 0.24 -26.41 11.75
N VAL A 16 1.20 -25.50 11.99
CA VAL A 16 1.34 -24.83 13.30
C VAL A 16 0.21 -23.85 13.58
N LEU A 17 -0.30 -23.16 12.56
CA LEU A 17 -1.32 -22.12 12.71
C LEU A 17 -2.77 -22.61 12.54
N LYS A 18 -3.00 -23.88 12.18
CA LYS A 18 -4.33 -24.40 11.81
C LYS A 18 -5.45 -24.14 12.84
N ASP A 19 -5.09 -24.17 14.13
CA ASP A 19 -6.03 -23.99 15.25
C ASP A 19 -5.76 -22.68 16.02
N LYS A 20 -4.98 -21.77 15.45
CA LYS A 20 -4.67 -20.46 16.04
C LYS A 20 -5.69 -19.43 15.55
N PRO A 21 -6.18 -18.53 16.43
CA PRO A 21 -7.02 -17.44 15.98
C PRO A 21 -6.23 -16.52 15.04
N VAL A 22 -6.93 -15.93 14.07
CA VAL A 22 -6.35 -14.83 13.29
C VAL A 22 -6.30 -13.61 14.21
N GLU A 23 -5.10 -13.06 14.35
CA GLU A 23 -4.88 -11.83 15.11
C GLU A 23 -4.63 -10.68 14.12
N ASP A 24 -5.32 -9.57 14.33
CA ASP A 24 -5.05 -8.35 13.58
C ASP A 24 -3.69 -7.79 13.97
N PHE A 25 -3.01 -7.16 13.01
CA PHE A 25 -1.79 -6.42 13.28
C PHE A 25 -2.16 -4.99 13.71
N PRO A 26 -2.05 -4.63 15.01
CA PRO A 26 -2.42 -3.29 15.45
C PRO A 26 -1.47 -2.27 14.83
N VAL A 27 -2.03 -1.16 14.38
CA VAL A 27 -1.24 -0.04 13.83
C VAL A 27 -0.36 0.54 14.95
N PRO A 28 0.98 0.50 14.83
CA PRO A 28 1.87 1.06 15.83
C PRO A 28 1.70 2.58 15.95
N GLU A 29 2.05 3.12 17.11
CA GLU A 29 2.11 4.58 17.30
C GLU A 29 3.09 5.22 16.29
N GLY A 30 2.70 6.38 15.76
CA GLY A 30 3.52 7.11 14.81
C GLY A 30 3.47 6.58 13.39
N ILE A 31 2.54 5.67 13.05
CA ILE A 31 2.22 5.31 11.66
C ILE A 31 1.03 6.12 11.16
N VAL A 32 1.19 6.73 9.98
CA VAL A 32 0.13 7.47 9.26
C VAL A 32 -0.15 6.80 7.93
N PHE A 33 -1.39 6.92 7.46
CA PHE A 33 -1.80 6.44 6.14
C PHE A 33 -2.14 7.64 5.26
N VAL A 34 -1.48 7.77 4.11
CA VAL A 34 -1.76 8.82 3.13
C VAL A 34 -2.08 8.20 1.78
N ARG A 35 -2.85 8.92 0.97
CA ARG A 35 -3.24 8.47 -0.36
C ARG A 35 -2.16 8.85 -1.38
N ILE A 36 -1.53 7.86 -1.97
CA ILE A 36 -0.36 7.97 -2.87
C ILE A 36 -0.77 7.60 -4.30
N ASP A 37 -0.23 8.34 -5.27
CA ASP A 37 -0.23 7.91 -6.66
C ASP A 37 0.83 6.81 -6.84
N PRO A 38 0.44 5.57 -7.17
CA PRO A 38 1.36 4.43 -7.25
C PRO A 38 2.40 4.55 -8.36
N LYS A 39 2.23 5.47 -9.31
CA LYS A 39 3.21 5.72 -10.38
C LYS A 39 4.35 6.61 -9.92
N THR A 40 4.06 7.58 -9.07
CA THR A 40 5.02 8.64 -8.68
C THR A 40 5.54 8.51 -7.26
N GLY A 41 4.80 7.82 -6.38
CA GLY A 41 5.10 7.79 -4.94
C GLY A 41 4.83 9.11 -4.22
N LEU A 42 4.14 10.06 -4.88
CA LEU A 42 3.73 11.34 -4.31
C LEU A 42 2.26 11.28 -3.87
N LEU A 43 1.80 12.32 -3.15
CA LEU A 43 0.40 12.40 -2.75
C LEU A 43 -0.50 12.40 -3.99
N ALA A 44 -1.51 11.54 -4.00
CA ALA A 44 -2.56 11.58 -5.03
C ALA A 44 -3.38 12.87 -4.88
N ARG A 45 -3.72 13.52 -5.99
CA ARG A 45 -4.56 14.73 -5.93
C ARG A 45 -5.97 14.40 -5.46
N PRO A 46 -6.68 15.37 -4.84
CA PRO A 46 -8.10 15.22 -4.57
C PRO A 46 -8.88 14.88 -5.84
N GLY A 47 -9.67 13.81 -5.82
CA GLY A 47 -10.42 13.33 -6.98
C GLY A 47 -9.68 12.30 -7.84
N GLU A 48 -8.35 12.26 -7.82
CA GLU A 48 -7.59 11.29 -8.60
C GLU A 48 -7.55 9.90 -7.93
N PRO A 49 -7.36 8.81 -8.70
CA PRO A 49 -7.06 7.49 -8.17
C PRO A 49 -5.77 7.49 -7.34
N GLY A 50 -5.74 6.67 -6.28
CA GLY A 50 -4.57 6.52 -5.42
C GLY A 50 -4.79 5.42 -4.39
N LEU A 51 -3.69 4.89 -3.86
CA LEU A 51 -3.67 3.82 -2.86
C LEU A 51 -3.27 4.37 -1.50
N PHE A 52 -3.81 3.82 -0.42
CA PHE A 52 -3.33 4.15 0.91
C PHE A 52 -2.02 3.42 1.18
N GLU A 53 -0.98 4.18 1.52
CA GLU A 53 0.31 3.65 1.96
C GLU A 53 0.63 4.15 3.37
N CYS A 54 1.35 3.31 4.14
CA CYS A 54 1.74 3.61 5.50
C CYS A 54 3.13 4.24 5.56
N PHE A 55 3.28 5.27 6.39
CA PHE A 55 4.54 5.97 6.61
C PHE A 55 4.77 6.13 8.11
N ARG A 56 6.03 6.21 8.50
CA ARG A 56 6.35 6.80 9.81
C ARG A 56 5.98 8.29 9.73
N SER A 57 5.27 8.79 10.73
CA SER A 57 4.87 10.19 10.83
C SER A 57 6.06 11.13 10.58
N GLY A 58 5.86 12.12 9.72
CA GLY A 58 6.88 13.07 9.28
C GLY A 58 7.82 12.54 8.18
N THR A 59 7.54 11.37 7.62
CA THR A 59 8.29 10.81 6.47
C THR A 59 7.43 10.61 5.23
N GLU A 60 6.12 10.87 5.34
CA GLU A 60 5.20 10.86 4.22
C GLU A 60 5.55 11.95 3.19
N PRO A 61 5.26 11.72 1.89
CA PRO A 61 5.41 12.74 0.87
C PRO A 61 4.58 13.98 1.19
N HIS A 62 5.14 15.16 0.92
CA HIS A 62 4.47 16.45 1.13
C HIS A 62 4.08 17.17 -0.16
N ARG A 63 4.33 16.55 -1.32
CA ARG A 63 3.99 17.09 -2.64
C ARG A 63 2.98 16.20 -3.33
N TYR A 64 2.10 16.82 -4.10
CA TYR A 64 1.17 16.11 -4.98
C TYR A 64 1.85 15.67 -6.26
N SER A 65 1.35 14.59 -6.86
CA SER A 65 1.67 14.20 -8.23
C SER A 65 1.30 15.31 -9.22
N GLU A 66 1.97 15.35 -10.37
CA GLU A 66 1.49 16.13 -11.51
C GLU A 66 0.17 15.53 -12.02
N GLU A 67 -0.69 16.36 -12.62
CA GLU A 67 -1.96 15.88 -13.17
C GLU A 67 -1.72 14.73 -14.15
N SER A 68 -2.41 13.62 -13.92
CA SER A 68 -2.42 12.51 -14.86
C SER A 68 -3.13 12.97 -16.15
N PRO A 69 -2.49 12.90 -17.34
CA PRO A 69 -3.11 13.36 -18.60
C PRO A 69 -4.39 12.61 -19.01
N SER A 70 -4.85 11.63 -18.24
CA SER A 70 -5.92 10.69 -18.61
C SER A 70 -7.34 11.25 -18.54
N GLU A 71 -7.59 12.42 -17.94
CA GLU A 71 -8.94 13.01 -17.83
C GLU A 71 -9.21 14.18 -18.79
N VAL A 72 -8.19 14.70 -19.49
CA VAL A 72 -8.37 15.85 -20.41
C VAL A 72 -8.99 15.43 -21.76
N LEU A 73 -9.16 14.14 -22.03
CA LEU A 73 -9.54 13.63 -23.37
C LEU A 73 -11.05 13.44 -23.63
N PHE A 74 -11.96 13.86 -22.74
CA PHE A 74 -13.42 13.75 -22.99
C PHE A 74 -14.23 15.04 -22.76
N GLN A 75 -13.61 16.21 -22.90
CA GLN A 75 -14.36 17.46 -23.08
C GLN A 75 -13.87 18.18 -24.34
N GLY A 76 -14.50 17.85 -25.47
CA GLY A 76 -14.26 18.51 -26.74
C GLY A 76 -14.86 17.76 -27.92
N GLU A 77 -16.19 17.78 -28.03
CA GLU A 77 -17.01 18.17 -29.21
C GLU A 77 -18.48 17.78 -28.98
#